data_AF-A0A080Z0G0-F1
#
_entry.id   AF-A0A080Z0G0-F1
#
_cell.length_a   1.000
_cell.length_b   1.000
_cell.length_c   1.000
_cell.angle_alpha   90.00
_cell.angle_beta   90.00
_cell.angle_gamma   90.00
#
_symmetry.space_group_name_H-M   'P 1'
#
loop_
_entity.id
_entity.type
_entity.pdbx_description
1 polymer ?
#
loop_
_entity_poly.entity_id
_entity_poly.type
_entity_poly.pdbx_seq_one_letter_code
_entity_poly.pdbx_strand_id
1 'polypeptide(L)'
;MTGEDSDVLLVLADAFRRQSDGLRAARREVFRLLVEETWRVAMRSRHYLTIQCLDTPNESAWMILYKYGTDINFLNATSLTRIAFGNLLRRFVGVYYIPRFQPRG
;
A
#
# COMPACT_ATOMS: atom_id res chain seq x y z
N MET A 1 35.51 -0.82 48.02
CA MET A 1 36.25 -0.75 46.75
C MET A 1 35.73 -1.74 45.71
N THR A 2 35.66 -3.06 45.94
CA THR A 2 35.19 -4.02 44.90
C THR A 2 33.70 -3.90 44.52
N GLY A 3 32.84 -3.39 45.41
CA GLY A 3 31.41 -3.21 45.14
C GLY A 3 31.07 -2.01 44.25
N GLU A 4 31.80 -0.90 44.39
CA GLU A 4 31.57 0.32 43.60
C GLU A 4 32.02 0.14 42.14
N ASP A 5 33.15 -0.53 41.91
CA ASP A 5 33.61 -0.88 40.56
C ASP A 5 32.63 -1.84 39.85
N SER A 6 32.00 -2.74 40.60
CA SER A 6 30.97 -3.65 40.09
C SER A 6 29.69 -2.91 39.67
N ASP A 7 29.25 -1.93 40.47
CA ASP A 7 28.07 -1.11 40.15
C ASP A 7 28.33 -0.21 38.94
N VAL A 8 29.51 0.39 38.83
CA VAL A 8 29.90 1.18 37.65
C VAL A 8 29.92 0.32 36.39
N LEU A 9 30.46 -0.90 36.48
CA LEU A 9 30.47 -1.84 35.35
C LEU A 9 29.05 -2.23 34.92
N LEU A 10 28.13 -2.42 35.87
CA LEU A 10 26.74 -2.75 35.60
C LEU A 10 26.01 -1.60 34.88
N VAL A 11 26.23 -0.35 35.30
CA VAL A 11 25.65 0.84 34.65
C VAL A 11 26.16 0.97 33.22
N LEU A 12 27.46 0.77 32.98
CA LEU A 12 28.04 0.79 31.65
C LEU A 12 27.46 -0.33 30.77
N ALA A 13 27.37 -1.55 31.29
CA ALA A 13 26.77 -2.67 30.56
C ALA A 13 25.31 -2.40 30.18
N ASP A 14 24.53 -1.79 31.07
CA ASP A 14 23.15 -1.39 30.77
C ASP A 14 23.07 -0.30 29.70
N ALA A 15 23.93 0.72 29.79
CA ALA A 15 24.02 1.78 28.79
C ALA A 15 24.36 1.23 27.40
N PHE A 16 25.34 0.30 27.31
CA PHE A 16 25.71 -0.36 26.06
C PHE A 16 24.57 -1.21 25.49
N ARG A 17 23.84 -1.95 26.33
CA ARG A 17 22.66 -2.72 25.88
C ARG A 17 21.60 -1.79 25.30
N ARG A 18 21.23 -0.73 26.01
CA ARG A 18 20.23 0.25 25.53
C ARG A 18 20.65 0.91 24.22
N GLN A 19 21.93 1.27 24.09
CA GLN A 19 22.47 1.82 22.84
C GLN A 19 22.37 0.81 21.69
N SER A 20 22.74 -0.45 21.93
CA SER A 20 22.67 -1.53 20.95
C SER A 20 21.22 -1.78 20.49
N ASP A 21 20.28 -1.80 21.42
CA ASP A 21 18.86 -1.98 21.13
C ASP A 21 18.29 -0.80 20.35
N GLY A 22 18.66 0.44 20.70
CA GLY A 22 18.32 1.64 19.94
C GLY A 22 18.86 1.58 18.51
N LEU A 23 20.12 1.17 18.33
CA LEU A 23 20.73 1.01 17.00
C LEU A 23 20.02 -0.08 16.18
N ARG A 24 19.65 -1.20 16.80
CA ARG A 24 18.88 -2.28 16.14
C ARG A 24 17.50 -1.80 15.72
N ALA A 25 16.81 -1.04 16.56
CA ALA A 25 15.51 -0.46 16.22
C ALA A 25 15.62 0.52 15.04
N ALA A 26 16.60 1.43 15.08
CA ALA A 26 16.86 2.37 13.99
C ALA A 26 17.16 1.66 12.68
N ARG A 27 18.02 0.62 12.70
CA ARG A 27 18.34 -0.18 11.50
C ARG A 27 17.10 -0.87 10.92
N ARG A 28 16.23 -1.43 11.76
CA ARG A 28 14.98 -2.04 11.31
C ARG A 28 14.08 -1.02 10.63
N GLU A 29 13.95 0.17 11.20
CA GLU A 29 13.10 1.21 10.62
C GLU A 29 13.65 1.73 9.30
N VAL A 30 14.96 1.98 9.22
CA VAL A 30 15.62 2.35 7.94
C VAL A 30 15.40 1.28 6.88
N PHE A 31 15.56 0.00 7.25
CA PHE A 31 15.31 -1.10 6.32
C PHE A 31 13.84 -1.13 5.85
N ARG A 32 12.88 -0.95 6.75
CA ARG A 32 11.45 -0.86 6.42
C ARG A 32 11.19 0.26 5.41
N LEU A 33 11.74 1.45 5.65
CA LEU A 33 11.60 2.61 4.77
C LEU A 33 12.25 2.36 3.39
N LEU A 34 13.41 1.72 3.33
CA LEU A 34 14.06 1.35 2.07
C LEU A 34 13.22 0.36 1.26
N VAL A 35 12.66 -0.67 1.91
CA VAL A 35 11.76 -1.62 1.27
C VAL A 35 10.51 -0.92 0.73
N GLU A 36 9.94 0.00 1.51
CA GLU A 36 8.75 0.74 1.09
C GLU A 36 9.04 1.65 -0.12
N GLU A 37 10.17 2.36 -0.13
CA GLU A 37 10.51 3.23 -1.26
C GLU A 37 10.86 2.42 -2.52
N THR A 38 11.62 1.33 -2.38
CA THR A 38 11.93 0.45 -3.53
C THR A 38 10.65 -0.14 -4.13
N TRP A 39 9.68 -0.50 -3.30
CA TRP A 39 8.35 -0.90 -3.76
C TRP A 39 7.61 0.21 -4.50
N ARG A 40 7.60 1.44 -3.97
CA ARG A 40 6.96 2.59 -4.67
C ARG A 40 7.61 2.85 -6.02
N VAL A 41 8.94 2.79 -6.11
CA VAL A 41 9.68 2.96 -7.37
C VAL A 41 9.31 1.84 -8.35
N ALA A 42 9.34 0.58 -7.92
CA ALA A 42 8.95 -0.55 -8.76
C ALA A 42 7.50 -0.41 -9.28
N MET A 43 6.57 0.04 -8.42
CA MET A 43 5.19 0.29 -8.81
C MET A 43 5.05 1.44 -9.81
N ARG A 44 5.74 2.56 -9.61
CA ARG A 44 5.75 3.68 -10.57
C ARG A 44 6.33 3.26 -11.92
N SER A 45 7.44 2.53 -11.92
CA SER A 45 8.08 2.03 -13.15
C SER A 45 7.16 1.07 -13.89
N ARG A 46 6.55 0.10 -13.18
CA ARG A 46 5.56 -0.80 -13.77
C ARG A 46 4.37 -0.04 -14.33
N HIS A 47 3.83 0.93 -13.58
CA HIS A 47 2.74 1.77 -14.05
C HIS A 47 3.12 2.48 -15.35
N TYR A 48 4.27 3.16 -15.40
CA TYR A 48 4.72 3.87 -16.61
C TYR A 48 4.90 2.95 -17.82
N LEU A 49 5.45 1.75 -17.62
CA LEU A 49 5.62 0.77 -18.70
C LEU A 49 4.30 0.17 -19.18
N THR A 50 3.35 -0.04 -18.27
CA THR A 50 2.08 -0.72 -18.60
C THR A 50 1.00 0.25 -19.06
N ILE A 51 1.04 1.53 -18.69
CA ILE A 51 -0.06 2.47 -18.95
C ILE A 51 -0.32 2.68 -20.44
N GLN A 52 0.70 2.57 -21.28
CA GLN A 52 0.57 2.67 -22.75
C GLN A 52 -0.06 1.41 -23.37
N CYS A 53 -0.04 0.28 -22.65
CA CYS A 53 -0.60 -0.99 -23.09
C CYS A 53 -1.99 -1.25 -22.49
N LEU A 54 -2.52 -0.33 -21.69
CA LEU A 54 -3.82 -0.44 -21.08
C LEU A 54 -4.79 0.47 -21.84
N ASP A 55 -6.02 -0.01 -22.03
CA ASP A 55 -7.11 0.84 -22.48
C ASP A 55 -7.24 2.04 -21.55
N THR A 56 -7.75 3.16 -22.08
CA THR A 56 -8.08 4.27 -21.21
C THR A 56 -9.03 3.75 -20.12
N PRO A 57 -8.90 4.20 -18.86
CA PRO A 57 -9.71 3.70 -17.76
C PRO A 57 -11.19 3.65 -18.08
N ASN A 58 -11.71 4.65 -18.81
CA ASN A 58 -13.10 4.74 -19.25
C ASN A 58 -13.56 3.66 -20.24
N GLU A 59 -12.63 3.08 -20.98
CA GLU A 59 -12.81 2.07 -22.04
C GLU A 59 -12.38 0.67 -21.59
N SER A 60 -11.72 0.57 -20.43
CA SER A 60 -11.34 -0.71 -19.85
C SER A 60 -12.53 -1.66 -19.68
N ALA A 61 -12.27 -2.96 -19.80
CA ALA A 61 -13.30 -4.01 -19.68
C ALA A 61 -14.11 -3.90 -18.37
N TRP A 62 -13.46 -3.56 -17.26
CA TRP A 62 -14.14 -3.37 -15.99
C TRP A 62 -15.04 -2.12 -15.99
N MET A 63 -14.67 -1.02 -16.65
CA MET A 63 -15.57 0.14 -16.79
C MET A 63 -16.75 -0.14 -17.70
N ILE A 64 -16.53 -0.89 -18.79
CA ILE A 64 -17.62 -1.30 -19.68
C ILE A 64 -18.62 -2.16 -18.90
N LEU A 65 -18.13 -3.15 -18.14
CA LEU A 65 -18.97 -3.95 -17.26
C LEU A 65 -19.65 -3.07 -16.19
N TYR A 66 -18.95 -2.11 -15.61
CA TYR A 66 -19.49 -1.17 -14.60
C TYR A 66 -20.54 -0.19 -15.16
N LYS A 67 -20.52 0.11 -16.47
CA LYS A 67 -21.53 0.97 -17.11
C LYS A 67 -22.73 0.18 -17.64
N TYR A 68 -22.47 -0.96 -18.26
CA TYR A 68 -23.44 -1.63 -19.12
C TYR A 68 -23.83 -3.03 -18.67
N GLY A 69 -23.00 -3.71 -17.87
CA GLY A 69 -23.31 -5.05 -17.37
C GLY A 69 -24.42 -5.07 -16.30
N THR A 70 -24.81 -6.29 -15.91
CA THR A 70 -25.66 -6.55 -14.73
C THR A 70 -24.82 -6.64 -13.46
N ASP A 71 -25.45 -6.56 -12.30
CA ASP A 71 -24.76 -6.74 -11.01
C ASP A 71 -24.10 -8.13 -10.91
N ILE A 72 -24.78 -9.18 -11.40
CA ILE A 72 -24.26 -10.54 -11.42
C ILE A 72 -23.02 -10.66 -12.32
N ASN A 73 -23.07 -10.10 -13.54
CA ASN A 73 -21.94 -10.16 -14.47
C ASN A 73 -20.72 -9.45 -13.89
N PHE A 74 -20.93 -8.29 -13.26
CA PHE A 74 -19.87 -7.52 -12.65
C PHE A 74 -19.25 -8.27 -11.45
N LEU A 75 -20.10 -8.84 -10.59
CA LEU A 75 -19.65 -9.64 -9.46
C LEU A 75 -18.86 -10.87 -9.92
N ASN A 76 -19.36 -11.61 -10.91
CA ASN A 76 -18.68 -12.81 -11.42
C ASN A 76 -17.34 -12.51 -12.09
N ALA A 77 -17.24 -11.39 -12.82
CA ALA A 77 -16.02 -11.03 -13.54
C ALA A 77 -14.95 -10.39 -12.63
N THR A 78 -15.35 -9.70 -11.56
CA THR A 78 -14.43 -8.87 -10.75
C THR A 78 -14.34 -9.29 -9.29
N SER A 79 -15.21 -10.19 -8.83
CA SER A 79 -15.42 -10.53 -7.41
C SER A 79 -15.78 -9.33 -6.53
N LEU A 80 -16.19 -8.20 -7.11
CA LEU A 80 -16.59 -6.99 -6.41
C LEU A 80 -18.05 -6.66 -6.70
N THR A 81 -18.78 -6.20 -5.69
CA THR A 81 -20.07 -5.56 -5.93
C THR A 81 -19.84 -4.19 -6.59
N ARG A 82 -20.80 -3.71 -7.40
CA ARG A 82 -20.74 -2.37 -7.98
C ARG A 82 -20.60 -1.26 -6.93
N ILE A 83 -21.17 -1.46 -5.75
CA ILE A 83 -21.06 -0.52 -4.63
C ILE A 83 -19.61 -0.49 -4.11
N ALA A 84 -19.01 -1.65 -3.84
CA ALA A 84 -17.62 -1.73 -3.41
C ALA A 84 -16.67 -1.13 -4.47
N PHE A 85 -16.95 -1.40 -5.75
CA PHE A 85 -16.19 -0.83 -6.85
C PHE A 85 -16.36 0.68 -6.96
N GLY A 86 -17.57 1.21 -6.83
CA GLY A 86 -17.82 2.66 -6.79
C GLY A 86 -17.09 3.35 -5.62
N ASN A 87 -17.02 2.70 -4.46
CA ASN A 87 -16.24 3.20 -3.31
C ASN A 87 -14.74 3.26 -3.60
N LEU A 88 -14.22 2.26 -4.33
CA LEU A 88 -12.84 2.26 -4.79
C LEU A 88 -12.61 3.40 -5.80
N LEU A 89 -13.48 3.55 -6.80
CA LEU A 89 -13.38 4.61 -7.80
C LEU A 89 -13.40 6.01 -7.17
N ARG A 90 -14.18 6.23 -6.09
CA ARG A 90 -14.22 7.51 -5.38
C ARG A 90 -12.83 7.98 -4.90
N ARG A 91 -11.89 7.07 -4.64
CA ARG A 91 -10.51 7.41 -4.28
C ARG A 91 -9.71 8.00 -5.45
N PHE A 92 -10.22 7.88 -6.67
CA PHE A 92 -9.60 8.32 -7.91
C PHE A 92 -10.41 9.41 -8.63
N VAL A 93 -11.32 10.10 -7.94
CA VAL A 93 -12.17 11.18 -8.50
C VAL A 93 -11.39 12.27 -9.25
N GLY A 94 -10.15 12.56 -8.82
CA GLY A 94 -9.31 13.56 -9.48
C GLY A 94 -8.58 13.08 -10.74
N VAL A 95 -8.65 11.77 -11.04
CA VAL A 95 -7.90 11.13 -12.12
C VAL A 95 -8.83 10.54 -13.17
N TYR A 96 -10.03 10.11 -12.79
CA TYR A 96 -10.97 9.44 -13.68
C TYR A 96 -12.38 10.01 -13.60
N TYR A 97 -13.08 9.97 -14.73
CA TYR A 97 -14.53 10.18 -14.75
C TYR A 97 -15.22 8.97 -14.11
N ILE A 98 -16.05 9.22 -13.09
CA ILE A 98 -16.82 8.17 -12.41
C ILE A 98 -18.27 8.23 -12.89
N PRO A 99 -18.75 7.21 -13.62
CA PRO A 99 -20.15 7.10 -14.00
C PRO A 99 -21.03 7.04 -12.76
N ARG A 100 -22.21 7.67 -12.83
CA ARG A 100 -23.19 7.58 -11.75
C ARG A 100 -23.62 6.13 -11.57
N PHE A 101 -23.63 5.68 -10.31
CA PHE A 101 -24.15 4.36 -9.95
C PHE A 101 -25.63 4.27 -10.30
N GLN A 102 -25.98 3.25 -11.08
CA GLN A 102 -27.36 2.83 -11.34
C GLN A 102 -27.43 1.32 -11.12
N PRO A 103 -28.23 0.83 -10.17
CA PRO A 103 -28.48 -0.59 -10.00
C PRO A 103 -29.04 -1.16 -11.30
N ARG A 104 -28.48 -2.28 -11.78
CA ARG A 104 -29.00 -3.00 -12.94
C ARG A 104 -29.14 -4.47 -12.55
N GLY A 105 -30.41 -4.93 -12.56
CA GLY A 105 -30.80 -6.30 -12.25
C GLY A 105 -30.02 -7.33 -13.06
#